data_AF-A0A2E8XWD3-F1
#
_entry.id   AF-A0A2E8XWD3-F1
#
_cell.length_a   1.000
_cell.length_b   1.000
_cell.length_c   1.000
_cell.angle_alpha   90.00
_cell.angle_beta   90.00
_cell.angle_gamma   90.00
#
_symmetry.space_group_name_H-M   'P 1'
#
loop_
_entity.id
_entity.type
_entity.pdbx_description
1 polymer ?
#
loop_
_entity_poly.entity_id
_entity_poly.type
_entity_poly.pdbx_seq_one_letter_code
_entity_poly.pdbx_strand_id
1 'polypeptide(L)'
;MVNVILTNIILQILLFFLSSIYATLVSQIFNLFFGFYFYGMNVFGIKSLKIKQFIKYFILNIFLWNFNWITIDFISSYGLSKNISAIIMICPLALFSYASQKLLIFKK
;
A
#
# COMPACT_ATOMS: atom_id res chain seq x y z
N MET A 1 8.56 -1.36 -4.47
CA MET A 1 9.06 -0.04 -4.04
C MET A 1 8.67 1.09 -4.99
N VAL A 2 8.70 0.93 -6.32
CA VAL A 2 8.35 1.99 -7.28
C VAL A 2 6.99 2.65 -6.99
N ASN A 3 5.95 1.85 -6.73
CA ASN A 3 4.63 2.38 -6.36
C ASN A 3 4.67 3.28 -5.12
N VAL A 4 5.41 2.88 -4.07
CA VAL A 4 5.53 3.65 -2.81
C VAL A 4 6.26 4.98 -3.04
N ILE A 5 7.34 4.98 -3.83
CA ILE A 5 8.08 6.21 -4.12
C ILE A 5 7.19 7.18 -4.90
N LEU A 6 6.53 6.69 -5.94
CA LEU A 6 5.72 7.51 -6.84
C LEU A 6 4.48 8.09 -6.13
N THR A 7 3.83 7.31 -5.27
CA THR A 7 2.69 7.77 -4.46
C THR A 7 3.09 8.78 -3.40
N ASN A 8 4.27 8.64 -2.79
CA ASN A 8 4.80 9.64 -1.88
C ASN A 8 5.17 10.94 -2.61
N ILE A 9 5.75 10.88 -3.81
CA ILE A 9 6.01 12.08 -4.62
C ILE A 9 4.70 12.80 -4.96
N ILE A 10 3.68 12.06 -5.40
CA ILE A 10 2.36 12.62 -5.68
C ILE A 10 1.75 13.24 -4.42
N LEU A 11 1.87 12.58 -3.26
CA LEU A 11 1.40 13.12 -1.99
C LEU A 11 2.07 14.45 -1.65
N GLN A 12 3.41 14.51 -1.76
CA GLN A 12 4.16 15.74 -1.46
C GLN A 12 3.75 16.89 -2.39
N ILE A 13 3.52 16.61 -3.68
CA ILE A 13 3.02 17.61 -4.63
C ILE A 13 1.60 18.07 -4.23
N LEU A 14 0.70 17.14 -3.91
CA LEU A 14 -0.69 17.46 -3.54
C LEU A 14 -0.78 18.28 -2.25
N LEU A 15 0.12 18.06 -1.29
CA LEU A 15 0.16 18.82 -0.03
C LEU A 15 0.45 20.31 -0.23
N PHE A 16 1.02 20.72 -1.36
CA PHE A 16 1.15 22.15 -1.69
C PHE A 16 -0.17 22.82 -2.06
N PHE A 17 -1.16 22.05 -2.53
CA PHE A 17 -2.41 22.60 -3.10
C PHE A 17 -3.66 22.21 -2.31
N LEU A 18 -3.61 21.14 -1.52
CA LEU A 18 -4.75 20.56 -0.82
C LEU A 18 -4.48 20.41 0.67
N SER A 19 -5.55 20.34 1.47
CA SER A 19 -5.43 19.93 2.87
C SER A 19 -4.89 18.50 2.97
N SER A 20 -4.28 18.17 4.10
CA SER A 20 -3.66 16.86 4.34
C SER A 20 -4.62 15.69 4.10
N ILE A 21 -5.89 15.84 4.47
CA ILE A 21 -6.92 14.81 4.28
C ILE A 21 -7.16 14.56 2.79
N TYR A 22 -7.40 15.61 2.00
CA TYR A 22 -7.67 15.48 0.56
C TYR A 22 -6.43 15.00 -0.20
N ALA A 23 -5.24 15.54 0.13
CA ALA A 23 -3.99 15.10 -0.47
C ALA A 23 -3.73 13.60 -0.21
N THR A 24 -3.97 13.14 1.02
CA THR A 24 -3.82 11.74 1.38
C THR A 24 -4.83 10.87 0.64
N LEU A 25 -6.11 11.25 0.61
CA LEU A 25 -7.15 10.48 -0.09
C LEU A 25 -6.82 10.33 -1.58
N VAL A 26 -6.47 11.41 -2.27
CA VAL A 26 -6.15 11.39 -3.70
C VAL A 26 -4.90 10.54 -3.97
N SER A 27 -3.84 10.71 -3.15
CA SER A 27 -2.64 9.88 -3.27
C SER A 27 -2.93 8.39 -3.05
N GLN A 28 -3.81 8.04 -2.10
CA GLN A 28 -4.18 6.64 -1.85
C GLN A 28 -5.05 6.03 -2.95
N ILE A 29 -5.94 6.81 -3.55
CA ILE A 29 -6.69 6.38 -4.72
C ILE A 29 -5.72 6.07 -5.87
N PHE A 30 -4.77 6.97 -6.12
CA PHE A 30 -3.73 6.73 -7.13
C PHE A 30 -2.90 5.48 -6.79
N ASN A 31 -2.45 5.32 -5.55
CA ASN A 31 -1.69 4.17 -5.06
C ASN A 31 -2.43 2.84 -5.30
N LEU A 32 -3.74 2.82 -5.06
CA LEU A 32 -4.58 1.66 -5.27
C LEU A 32 -4.63 1.28 -6.76
N PHE A 33 -4.99 2.22 -7.64
CA PHE A 33 -5.16 1.94 -9.07
C PHE A 33 -3.82 1.64 -9.76
N PHE A 34 -2.82 2.50 -9.54
CA PHE A 34 -1.50 2.33 -10.10
C PHE A 34 -0.85 1.05 -9.56
N GLY A 35 -0.95 0.80 -8.26
CA GLY A 35 -0.45 -0.43 -7.64
C GLY A 35 -1.11 -1.68 -8.23
N PHE A 36 -2.44 -1.70 -8.36
CA PHE A 36 -3.16 -2.83 -8.94
C PHE A 36 -2.70 -3.12 -10.37
N TYR A 37 -2.58 -2.08 -11.20
CA TYR A 37 -2.11 -2.21 -12.58
C TYR A 37 -0.66 -2.69 -12.64
N PHE A 38 0.24 -1.99 -11.95
CA PHE A 38 1.67 -2.25 -11.98
C PHE A 38 2.02 -3.63 -11.43
N TYR A 39 1.49 -3.99 -10.26
CA TYR A 39 1.74 -5.32 -9.70
C TYR A 39 1.10 -6.41 -10.56
N GLY A 40 -0.14 -6.24 -11.00
CA GLY A 40 -0.83 -7.25 -11.80
C GLY A 40 -0.16 -7.51 -13.16
N MET A 41 0.13 -6.46 -13.93
CA MET A 41 0.66 -6.58 -15.30
C MET A 41 2.19 -6.73 -15.30
N ASN A 42 2.92 -5.85 -14.63
CA ASN A 42 4.38 -5.76 -14.73
C ASN A 42 5.11 -6.73 -13.79
N VAL A 43 4.58 -6.98 -12.59
CA VAL A 43 5.26 -7.83 -11.59
C VAL A 43 4.80 -9.28 -11.67
N PHE A 44 3.49 -9.53 -11.76
CA PHE A 44 2.94 -10.88 -11.77
C PHE A 44 2.60 -11.42 -13.18
N GLY A 45 2.62 -10.57 -14.21
CA GLY A 45 2.44 -10.98 -15.60
C GLY A 45 1.05 -11.49 -15.94
N ILE A 46 0.00 -10.94 -15.31
CA ILE A 46 -1.39 -11.28 -15.61
C ILE A 46 -1.77 -10.65 -16.95
N LYS A 47 -2.35 -11.44 -17.87
CA LYS A 47 -2.71 -10.95 -19.22
C LYS A 47 -3.86 -9.95 -19.24
N SER A 48 -4.83 -10.11 -18.32
CA SER A 48 -6.03 -9.28 -18.25
C SER A 48 -6.49 -9.17 -16.80
N LEU A 49 -6.63 -7.92 -16.33
CA LEU A 49 -7.08 -7.61 -14.98
C LEU A 49 -8.60 -7.71 -14.89
N LYS A 50 -9.10 -8.53 -13.98
CA LYS A 50 -10.54 -8.73 -13.75
C LYS A 50 -11.02 -7.93 -12.56
N ILE A 51 -12.28 -7.49 -12.60
CA ILE A 51 -12.91 -6.78 -11.47
C ILE A 51 -12.85 -7.57 -10.15
N LYS A 52 -12.96 -8.91 -10.22
CA LYS A 52 -12.80 -9.79 -9.04
C LYS A 52 -11.41 -9.66 -8.40
N GLN A 53 -10.36 -9.48 -9.19
CA GLN A 53 -9.00 -9.28 -8.68
C GLN A 53 -8.87 -7.89 -8.06
N PHE A 54 -9.49 -6.87 -8.67
CA PHE A 54 -9.52 -5.52 -8.11
C PHE A 54 -10.20 -5.49 -6.75
N ILE A 55 -11.37 -6.14 -6.59
CA ILE A 55 -12.08 -6.21 -5.30
C ILE A 55 -11.20 -6.87 -4.23
N LYS A 56 -10.56 -8.00 -4.55
CA LYS A 56 -9.64 -8.67 -3.61
C LYS A 56 -8.44 -7.77 -3.25
N TYR A 57 -7.89 -7.06 -4.23
CA TYR A 57 -6.79 -6.12 -4.02
C TYR A 57 -7.19 -4.92 -3.17
N PHE A 58 -8.39 -4.40 -3.36
CA PHE A 58 -8.96 -3.33 -2.55
C PHE A 58 -9.13 -3.75 -1.09
N ILE A 59 -9.73 -4.92 -0.86
CA ILE A 59 -9.89 -5.49 0.49
C ILE A 59 -8.53 -5.71 1.15
N LEU A 60 -7.55 -6.25 0.40
CA LEU A 60 -6.19 -6.43 0.92
C LEU A 60 -5.54 -5.08 1.29
N ASN A 61 -5.72 -4.03 0.50
CA ASN A 61 -5.15 -2.71 0.82
C ASN A 61 -5.76 -2.12 2.09
N ILE A 62 -7.08 -2.22 2.28
CA ILE A 62 -7.75 -1.81 3.52
C ILE A 62 -7.21 -2.61 4.71
N PHE A 63 -7.06 -3.92 4.55
CA PHE A 63 -6.52 -4.78 5.60
C PHE A 63 -5.08 -4.38 5.96
N LEU A 64 -4.20 -4.22 4.95
CA LEU A 64 -2.80 -3.84 5.14
C LEU A 64 -2.66 -2.47 5.79
N TRP A 65 -3.54 -1.52 5.46
CA TRP A 65 -3.55 -0.20 6.10
C TRP A 65 -3.78 -0.31 7.60
N ASN A 66 -4.83 -1.02 8.00
CA ASN A 66 -5.17 -1.22 9.40
C ASN A 66 -4.08 -2.02 10.12
N PHE A 67 -3.59 -3.08 9.47
CA PHE A 67 -2.50 -3.90 10.00
C PHE A 67 -1.23 -3.08 10.25
N ASN A 68 -0.87 -2.17 9.32
CA ASN A 68 0.26 -1.27 9.49
C ASN A 68 0.10 -0.37 10.72
N TRP A 69 -1.06 0.29 10.89
CA TRP A 69 -1.32 1.14 12.05
C TRP A 69 -1.28 0.36 13.37
N ILE A 70 -1.98 -0.77 13.44
CA ILE A 70 -2.03 -1.61 14.65
C ILE A 70 -0.63 -2.07 15.03
N THR A 71 0.18 -2.49 14.05
CA THR A 71 1.51 -3.03 14.36
C THR A 71 2.50 -1.92 14.72
N ILE A 72 2.41 -0.73 14.11
CA ILE A 72 3.20 0.43 14.52
C ILE A 72 2.88 0.84 15.96
N ASP A 73 1.60 0.91 16.31
CA ASP A 73 1.17 1.26 17.68
C ASP A 73 1.58 0.18 18.69
N PHE A 74 1.44 -1.10 18.32
CA PHE A 74 1.90 -2.22 19.15
C PHE A 74 3.41 -2.16 19.40
N ILE A 75 4.24 -1.97 18.38
CA ILE A 75 5.70 -1.84 18.55
C ILE A 75 6.04 -0.57 19.34
N SER A 76 5.34 0.54 19.09
CA SER A 76 5.55 1.79 19.82
C SER A 76 5.22 1.66 21.31
N SER A 77 4.28 0.78 21.68
CA SER A 77 3.94 0.49 23.09
C SER A 77 5.10 -0.11 23.90
N TYR A 78 6.13 -0.65 23.23
CA TYR A 78 7.37 -1.11 23.87
C TYR A 78 8.40 0.01 24.12
N GLY A 79 8.01 1.27 23.95
CA GLY A 79 8.86 2.44 24.20
C GLY A 79 9.62 2.95 22.97
N LEU A 80 9.37 2.40 21.79
CA LEU A 80 9.91 2.90 20.52
C LEU A 80 9.09 4.09 20.00
N SER A 81 9.74 5.06 19.37
CA SER A 81 9.03 6.14 18.69
C SER A 81 8.24 5.59 17.49
N LYS A 82 7.07 6.16 17.21
CA LYS A 82 6.23 5.74 16.05
C LYS A 82 7.00 5.79 14.73
N ASN A 83 7.94 6.71 14.59
CA ASN A 83 8.79 6.83 13.39
C ASN A 83 9.72 5.62 13.23
N ILE A 84 10.39 5.19 14.31
CA ILE A 84 11.26 4.01 14.31
C ILE A 84 10.43 2.75 14.07
N SER A 85 9.29 2.62 14.76
CA SER A 85 8.35 1.50 14.57
C SER A 85 7.88 1.42 13.12
N ALA A 86 7.55 2.55 12.49
CA ALA A 86 7.15 2.61 11.09
C ALA A 86 8.28 2.12 10.16
N ILE A 87 9.52 2.56 10.37
CA ILE A 87 10.67 2.12 9.57
C ILE A 87 10.86 0.60 9.66
N ILE A 88 10.81 0.04 10.88
CA ILE A 88 10.93 -1.41 11.11
C ILE A 88 9.84 -2.17 10.33
N MET A 89 8.62 -1.63 10.29
CA MET A 89 7.48 -2.26 9.64
C MET A 89 7.46 -2.19 8.11
N ILE A 90 8.26 -1.33 7.48
CA ILE A 90 8.27 -1.18 6.00
C ILE A 90 8.56 -2.53 5.31
N CYS A 91 9.64 -3.21 5.71
CA CYS A 91 10.07 -4.45 5.04
C CYS A 91 9.11 -5.62 5.32
N PRO A 92 8.72 -5.93 6.57
CA PRO A 92 7.74 -6.98 6.86
C PRO A 92 6.42 -6.76 6.13
N LEU A 93 5.90 -5.53 6.12
CA LEU A 93 4.64 -5.22 5.47
C LEU A 93 4.74 -5.35 3.95
N ALA A 94 5.85 -4.92 3.35
CA ALA A 94 6.09 -5.07 1.91
C ALA A 94 6.16 -6.54 1.49
N LEU A 95 6.85 -7.39 2.26
CA LEU A 95 6.93 -8.83 2.01
C LEU A 95 5.56 -9.50 2.15
N PHE A 96 4.83 -9.19 3.22
CA PHE A 96 3.50 -9.72 3.45
C PHE A 96 2.53 -9.30 2.33
N SER A 97 2.52 -8.01 1.97
CA SER A 97 1.73 -7.49 0.86
C SER A 97 2.04 -8.20 -0.46
N TYR A 98 3.32 -8.37 -0.80
CA TYR A 98 3.73 -9.08 -2.01
C TYR A 98 3.26 -10.54 -2.02
N ALA A 99 3.47 -11.25 -0.90
CA ALA A 99 3.07 -12.66 -0.76
C ALA A 99 1.55 -12.81 -0.90
N SER A 100 0.76 -11.99 -0.20
CA SER A 100 -0.70 -12.01 -0.27
C SER A 100 -1.20 -11.70 -1.68
N GLN A 101 -0.61 -10.71 -2.36
CA GLN A 101 -0.97 -10.38 -3.74
C GLN A 101 -0.70 -11.55 -4.70
N LYS A 102 0.48 -12.17 -4.59
CA LYS A 102 0.86 -13.31 -5.43
C LYS A 102 -0.03 -14.52 -5.22
N LEU A 103 -0.34 -14.85 -3.97
CA LEU A 103 -1.04 -16.09 -3.60
C LEU A 103 -2.57 -15.98 -3.72
N LEU A 104 -3.15 -14.82 -3.39
CA LEU A 104 -4.61 -14.67 -3.23
C LEU A 104 -5.28 -13.90 -4.38
N ILE A 105 -4.57 -12.95 -4.98
CA ILE A 105 -5.13 -11.98 -5.94
C ILE A 105 -4.75 -12.35 -7.36
N PHE A 106 -3.46 -12.37 -7.64
CA PHE A 106 -2.88 -12.59 -8.97
C PHE A 106 -2.41 -14.04 -9.14
N LYS A 107 -3.14 -14.99 -8.52
CA LYS A 107 -2.93 -16.41 -8.78
C LYS A 107 -3.12 -16.66 -10.28
N LYS A 108 -2.11 -17.25 -10.91
CA LYS A 108 -2.18 -17.68 -12.31
C LYS A 108 -3.25 -18.76 -12.48
#